data_AF-A0A4V1LAC9-F1
#
_entry.id   AF-A0A4V1LAC9-F1
#
_cell.length_a   1.000
_cell.length_b   1.000
_cell.length_c   1.000
_cell.angle_alpha   90.00
_cell.angle_beta   90.00
_cell.angle_gamma   90.00
#
_symmetry.space_group_name_H-M   'P 1'
#
loop_
_entity.id
_entity.type
_entity.pdbx_description
1 polymer ?
#
loop_
_entity_poly.entity_id
_entity_poly.type
_entity_poly.pdbx_seq_one_letter_code
_entity_poly.pdbx_strand_id
1 'polypeptide(L)'
;MPINKMSITKRSSKLSRLAIALCLSAISISIVSCSDTETWDAMPERVAGFVSTYFPALKVDTYSSHGNTQTVQIHNGPTLYFDSQSDWIKLDGNGVPLPSILATDLLPSPFLNYLQGLGAMDDIIIMQRTYPVFTVTLSTSTITFDDQSGEIKYVIADS
;
A
#
# COMPACT_ATOMS: atom_id res chain seq x y z
N MET A 1 10.89 94.36 28.28
CA MET A 1 11.61 93.32 29.06
C MET A 1 10.85 91.99 28.92
N PRO A 2 11.52 90.81 29.00
CA PRO A 2 11.88 90.16 27.73
C PRO A 2 11.58 88.65 27.57
N ILE A 3 11.53 88.21 26.31
CA ILE A 3 12.06 86.92 25.76
C ILE A 3 11.40 85.56 26.17
N ASN A 4 10.90 84.83 25.15
CA ASN A 4 10.74 83.36 25.03
C ASN A 4 9.81 82.64 26.07
N LYS A 5 9.22 81.45 25.80
CA LYS A 5 9.76 80.25 25.13
C LYS A 5 8.78 79.42 24.29
N MET A 6 9.44 78.63 23.45
CA MET A 6 9.02 77.73 22.38
C MET A 6 8.48 76.36 22.85
N SER A 7 7.37 75.92 22.25
CA SER A 7 7.04 74.54 21.80
C SER A 7 6.75 73.35 22.75
N ILE A 8 5.88 72.45 22.22
CA ILE A 8 5.81 70.97 22.42
C ILE A 8 5.47 70.50 23.86
N THR A 9 4.39 69.76 24.13
CA THR A 9 4.12 68.32 23.81
C THR A 9 2.61 68.04 24.11
N LYS A 10 1.93 66.89 23.90
CA LYS A 10 2.22 65.53 23.38
C LYS A 10 0.89 64.91 22.86
N ARG A 11 0.92 63.98 21.89
CA ARG A 11 -0.25 63.16 21.50
C ARG A 11 -0.21 61.82 22.25
N SER A 12 -1.34 61.39 22.84
CA SER A 12 -1.44 60.13 23.59
C SER A 12 -2.81 59.49 23.36
N SER A 13 -2.86 58.42 22.59
CA SER A 13 -4.08 57.65 22.30
C SER A 13 -4.29 56.57 23.37
N LYS A 14 -5.35 56.72 24.18
CA LYS A 14 -5.69 55.74 25.22
C LYS A 14 -6.23 54.45 24.59
N LEU A 15 -5.66 53.32 25.01
CA LEU A 15 -6.21 51.99 24.78
C LEU A 15 -7.52 51.81 25.58
N SER A 16 -8.47 51.08 25.02
CA SER A 16 -9.55 50.42 25.76
C SER A 16 -9.72 49.00 25.20
N ARG A 17 -10.20 48.07 26.04
CA ARG A 17 -10.38 46.65 25.72
C ARG A 17 -11.75 46.18 26.26
N LEU A 18 -12.15 44.96 25.86
CA LEU A 18 -13.42 44.26 26.16
C LEU A 18 -14.65 44.79 25.38
N ALA A 19 -15.58 43.93 24.92
CA ALA A 19 -15.54 42.47 24.81
C ALA A 19 -16.49 41.91 23.72
N ILE A 20 -16.05 40.79 23.13
CA ILE A 20 -16.80 39.57 22.73
C ILE A 20 -18.29 39.72 22.32
N ALA A 21 -18.57 39.40 21.06
CA ALA A 21 -19.79 38.69 20.66
C ALA A 21 -19.41 37.67 19.57
N LEU A 22 -19.81 36.40 19.73
CA LEU A 22 -19.36 35.28 18.90
C LEU A 22 -20.52 34.73 18.06
N CYS A 23 -20.43 34.87 16.73
CA CYS A 23 -21.36 34.29 15.75
C CYS A 23 -20.63 33.91 14.45
N LEU A 24 -19.61 33.04 14.56
CA LEU A 24 -19.08 32.33 13.39
C LEU A 24 -20.05 31.20 13.03
N SER A 25 -20.72 31.34 11.90
CA SER A 25 -21.61 30.32 11.34
C SER A 25 -20.84 29.01 11.15
N ALA A 26 -21.35 27.91 11.71
CA ALA A 26 -20.71 26.60 11.61
C ALA A 26 -20.70 26.11 10.15
N ILE A 27 -19.55 26.28 9.48
CA ILE A 27 -19.23 25.53 8.27
C ILE A 27 -18.85 24.13 8.75
N SER A 28 -19.82 23.23 8.78
CA SER A 28 -19.64 21.82 9.14
C SER A 28 -18.85 21.10 8.05
N ILE A 29 -17.53 21.31 8.02
CA ILE A 29 -16.59 20.40 7.36
C ILE A 29 -16.65 19.11 8.15
N SER A 30 -17.43 18.14 7.65
CA SER A 30 -17.32 16.75 8.06
C SER A 30 -15.92 16.27 7.69
N ILE A 31 -15.01 16.31 8.66
CA ILE A 31 -13.73 15.64 8.55
C ILE A 31 -14.02 14.15 8.38
N VAL A 32 -13.79 13.64 7.17
CA VAL A 32 -13.79 12.20 6.92
C VAL A 32 -12.63 11.64 7.74
N SER A 33 -12.95 10.74 8.68
CA SER A 33 -11.94 10.13 9.53
C SER A 33 -11.03 9.25 8.66
N CYS A 34 -9.74 9.57 8.60
CA CYS A 34 -8.77 8.75 7.89
C CYS A 34 -8.49 7.46 8.67
N SER A 35 -9.23 6.39 8.35
CA SER A 35 -8.99 5.02 8.85
C SER A 35 -7.68 4.41 8.34
N ASP A 36 -7.03 5.08 7.39
CA ASP A 36 -5.91 4.56 6.64
C ASP A 36 -4.66 4.36 7.52
N THR A 37 -4.43 5.22 8.53
CA THR A 37 -3.30 5.06 9.46
C THR A 37 -3.44 3.82 10.31
N GLU A 38 -4.62 3.57 10.90
CA GLU A 38 -4.89 2.39 11.74
C GLU A 38 -4.65 1.07 11.00
N THR A 39 -4.82 1.08 9.66
CA THR A 39 -4.57 -0.09 8.81
C THR A 39 -3.07 -0.36 8.62
N TRP A 40 -2.25 0.69 8.44
CA TRP A 40 -0.78 0.56 8.35
C TRP A 40 -0.13 0.32 9.71
N ASP A 41 -0.58 0.99 10.77
CA ASP A 41 -0.07 0.85 12.14
C ASP A 41 -0.29 -0.56 12.71
N ALA A 42 -1.23 -1.33 12.16
CA ALA A 42 -1.52 -2.72 12.54
C ALA A 42 -0.66 -3.76 11.80
N MET A 43 0.03 -3.41 10.71
CA MET A 43 0.84 -4.35 9.91
C MET A 43 2.22 -4.60 10.53
N PRO A 44 2.70 -5.85 10.56
CA PRO A 44 4.11 -6.12 10.84
C PRO A 44 5.03 -5.47 9.79
N GLU A 45 6.21 -5.02 10.23
CA GLU A 45 7.18 -4.27 9.41
C GLU A 45 7.53 -4.98 8.10
N ARG A 46 7.65 -6.32 8.09
CA ARG A 46 7.91 -7.10 6.86
C ARG A 46 6.75 -7.01 5.85
N VAL A 47 5.49 -7.02 6.32
CA VAL A 47 4.30 -6.89 5.47
C VAL A 47 4.20 -5.47 4.92
N ALA A 48 4.29 -4.46 5.78
CA ALA A 48 4.26 -3.06 5.36
C ALA A 48 5.42 -2.74 4.39
N GLY A 49 6.62 -3.26 4.65
CA GLY A 49 7.79 -3.17 3.77
C GLY A 49 7.53 -3.79 2.39
N PHE A 50 6.98 -5.02 2.34
CA PHE A 50 6.60 -5.67 1.09
C PHE A 50 5.59 -4.83 0.28
N VAL A 51 4.53 -4.35 0.93
CA VAL A 51 3.50 -3.52 0.25
C VAL A 51 4.09 -2.22 -0.26
N SER A 52 4.88 -1.51 0.57
CA SER A 52 5.54 -0.26 0.14
C SER A 52 6.59 -0.45 -0.96
N THR A 53 7.17 -1.64 -1.10
CA THR A 53 8.16 -1.94 -2.14
C THR A 53 7.49 -2.19 -3.49
N TYR A 54 6.47 -3.05 -3.54
CA TYR A 54 5.85 -3.49 -4.79
C TYR A 54 4.59 -2.71 -5.19
N PHE A 55 3.97 -2.00 -4.24
CA PHE A 55 2.73 -1.22 -4.45
C PHE A 55 2.80 0.21 -3.86
N PRO A 56 3.91 0.98 -3.99
CA PRO A 56 4.16 2.24 -3.28
C PRO A 56 3.13 3.36 -3.49
N ALA A 57 2.35 3.30 -4.58
CA ALA A 57 1.36 4.32 -4.95
C ALA A 57 -0.10 3.88 -4.70
N LEU A 58 -0.32 2.66 -4.19
CA LEU A 58 -1.66 2.11 -4.00
C LEU A 58 -2.09 2.22 -2.53
N LYS A 59 -3.35 2.59 -2.31
CA LYS A 59 -3.98 2.54 -0.99
C LYS A 59 -4.17 1.08 -0.57
N VAL A 60 -4.06 0.82 0.73
CA VAL A 60 -4.54 -0.41 1.36
C VAL A 60 -5.94 -0.15 1.90
N ASP A 61 -6.89 -1.04 1.57
CA ASP A 61 -8.27 -0.96 2.06
C ASP A 61 -8.46 -1.74 3.37
N THR A 62 -7.82 -2.91 3.51
CA THR A 62 -7.84 -3.68 4.76
C THR A 62 -6.51 -4.39 5.03
N TYR A 63 -6.22 -4.58 6.31
CA TYR A 63 -5.31 -5.60 6.81
C TYR A 63 -6.04 -6.46 7.85
N SER A 64 -5.78 -7.76 7.86
CA SER A 64 -6.33 -8.69 8.84
C SER A 64 -5.35 -9.83 9.11
N SER A 65 -5.43 -10.43 10.29
CA SER A 65 -4.64 -11.61 10.67
C SER A 65 -5.55 -12.63 11.36
N HIS A 66 -5.64 -13.82 10.77
CA HIS A 66 -6.52 -14.90 11.23
C HIS A 66 -5.79 -16.24 11.23
N GLY A 67 -5.56 -16.78 12.43
CA GLY A 67 -4.79 -18.01 12.60
C GLY A 67 -3.34 -17.84 12.16
N ASN A 68 -2.95 -18.58 11.13
CA ASN A 68 -1.59 -18.54 10.57
C ASN A 68 -1.49 -17.68 9.29
N THR A 69 -2.56 -16.99 8.88
CA THR A 69 -2.60 -16.22 7.63
C THR A 69 -2.87 -14.75 7.89
N GLN A 70 -1.99 -13.90 7.37
CA GLN A 70 -2.16 -12.45 7.28
C GLN A 70 -2.65 -12.09 5.88
N THR A 71 -3.62 -11.19 5.76
CA THR A 71 -4.22 -10.77 4.48
C THR A 71 -4.20 -9.25 4.37
N VAL A 72 -3.67 -8.74 3.25
CA VAL A 72 -3.74 -7.33 2.86
C VAL A 72 -4.58 -7.20 1.60
N GLN A 73 -5.57 -6.29 1.59
CA GLN A 73 -6.34 -5.96 0.39
C GLN A 73 -5.91 -4.59 -0.14
N ILE A 74 -5.39 -4.56 -1.37
CA ILE A 74 -4.98 -3.33 -2.04
C ILE A 74 -6.19 -2.72 -2.78
N HIS A 75 -6.39 -1.42 -2.67
CA HIS A 75 -7.53 -0.70 -3.22
C HIS A 75 -7.58 -0.81 -4.75
N ASN A 76 -8.66 -1.41 -5.28
CA ASN A 76 -8.81 -1.78 -6.69
C ASN A 76 -7.61 -2.58 -7.26
N GLY A 77 -6.93 -3.35 -6.42
CA GLY A 77 -5.69 -4.05 -6.76
C GLY A 77 -5.67 -5.48 -6.19
N PRO A 78 -4.48 -6.07 -6.02
CA PRO A 78 -4.34 -7.45 -5.57
C PRO A 78 -4.72 -7.68 -4.11
N THR A 79 -5.01 -8.94 -3.77
CA THR A 79 -5.07 -9.44 -2.40
C THR A 79 -3.81 -10.24 -2.10
N LEU A 80 -3.08 -9.84 -1.05
CA LEU A 80 -1.79 -10.41 -0.67
C LEU A 80 -1.94 -11.25 0.59
N TYR A 81 -1.42 -12.47 0.57
CA TYR A 81 -1.49 -13.42 1.66
C TYR A 81 -0.08 -13.80 2.14
N PHE A 82 0.15 -13.66 3.44
CA PHE A 82 1.40 -13.99 4.11
C PHE A 82 1.15 -15.01 5.22
N ASP A 83 2.17 -15.78 5.58
CA ASP A 83 2.13 -16.70 6.72
C ASP A 83 2.36 -15.96 8.06
N SER A 84 2.43 -16.72 9.17
CA SER A 84 2.68 -16.17 10.51
C SER A 84 4.10 -15.62 10.71
N GLN A 85 5.04 -15.90 9.80
CA GLN A 85 6.39 -15.30 9.78
C GLN A 85 6.45 -14.05 8.89
N SER A 86 5.30 -13.64 8.32
CA SER A 86 5.16 -12.54 7.38
C SER A 86 5.86 -12.76 6.03
N ASP A 87 6.12 -14.03 5.66
CA ASP A 87 6.59 -14.36 4.32
C ASP A 87 5.40 -14.64 3.39
N TRP A 88 5.52 -14.26 2.12
CA TRP A 88 4.43 -14.38 1.16
C TRP A 88 4.12 -15.85 0.86
N ILE A 89 2.82 -16.18 0.76
CA ILE A 89 2.34 -17.52 0.39
C ILE A 89 1.42 -17.47 -0.84
N LYS A 90 0.67 -16.39 -1.05
CA LYS A 90 -0.10 -16.15 -2.28
C LYS A 90 -0.20 -14.66 -2.56
N LEU A 91 0.00 -14.26 -3.82
CA LEU A 91 -0.31 -12.94 -4.36
C LEU A 91 -1.40 -13.16 -5.40
N ASP A 92 -2.59 -12.59 -5.19
CA ASP A 92 -3.74 -12.74 -6.10
C ASP A 92 -4.06 -11.40 -6.75
N GLY A 93 -3.92 -11.31 -8.07
CA GLY A 93 -4.23 -10.12 -8.87
C GLY A 93 -5.72 -9.79 -8.97
N ASN A 94 -6.62 -10.60 -8.39
CA ASN A 94 -8.08 -10.44 -8.45
C ASN A 94 -8.60 -10.34 -9.91
N GLY A 95 -7.95 -11.05 -10.84
CA GLY A 95 -8.27 -11.04 -12.28
C GLY A 95 -7.50 -10.02 -13.13
N VAL A 96 -6.67 -9.17 -12.52
CA VAL A 96 -5.73 -8.26 -13.19
C VAL A 96 -4.31 -8.83 -13.09
N PRO A 97 -3.43 -8.66 -14.10
CA PRO A 97 -2.03 -9.07 -13.97
C PRO A 97 -1.28 -8.36 -12.82
N LEU A 98 -0.43 -9.11 -12.13
CA LEU A 98 0.49 -8.63 -11.11
C LEU A 98 1.68 -7.89 -11.77
N PRO A 99 2.27 -6.87 -11.11
CA PRO A 99 3.51 -6.26 -11.57
C PRO A 99 4.62 -7.29 -11.80
N SER A 100 5.15 -7.40 -13.03
CA SER A 100 6.11 -8.43 -13.44
C SER A 100 7.47 -8.38 -12.71
N ILE A 101 7.74 -7.29 -11.98
CA ILE A 101 8.83 -7.20 -10.99
C ILE A 101 8.67 -8.21 -9.83
N LEU A 102 7.45 -8.53 -9.39
CA LEU A 102 7.20 -9.54 -8.36
C LEU A 102 7.69 -10.92 -8.80
N ALA A 103 7.40 -11.31 -10.04
CA ALA A 103 7.89 -12.56 -10.60
C ALA A 103 9.43 -12.56 -10.74
N THR A 104 10.02 -11.39 -11.05
CA THR A 104 11.48 -11.21 -11.17
C THR A 104 12.21 -11.34 -9.82
N ASP A 105 11.65 -10.76 -8.76
CA ASP A 105 12.31 -10.68 -7.44
C ASP A 105 11.97 -11.87 -6.52
N LEU A 106 10.87 -12.60 -6.77
CA LEU A 106 10.35 -13.63 -5.84
C LEU A 106 10.36 -15.07 -6.37
N LEU A 107 10.62 -15.31 -7.66
CA LEU A 107 10.65 -16.66 -8.23
C LEU A 107 12.08 -17.19 -8.43
N PRO A 108 12.34 -18.50 -8.25
CA PRO A 108 13.62 -19.11 -8.56
C PRO A 108 14.01 -18.92 -10.03
N SER A 109 15.28 -18.63 -10.31
CA SER A 109 15.77 -18.31 -11.65
C SER A 109 15.41 -19.32 -12.75
N PRO A 110 15.39 -20.65 -12.53
CA PRO A 110 14.92 -21.60 -13.55
C PRO A 110 13.47 -21.38 -13.97
N PHE A 111 12.59 -21.04 -13.03
CA PHE A 111 11.18 -20.78 -13.28
C PHE A 111 10.97 -19.41 -13.94
N LEU A 112 11.66 -18.38 -13.45
CA LEU A 112 11.66 -17.05 -14.04
C LEU A 112 12.10 -17.09 -15.52
N ASN A 113 13.20 -17.78 -15.82
CA ASN A 113 13.70 -17.96 -17.20
C ASN A 113 12.69 -18.67 -18.10
N TYR A 114 11.93 -19.64 -17.56
CA TYR A 114 10.88 -20.34 -18.31
C TYR A 114 9.69 -19.41 -18.63
N LEU A 115 9.22 -18.63 -17.65
CA LEU A 115 8.13 -17.66 -17.84
C LEU A 115 8.52 -16.55 -18.82
N GLN A 116 9.76 -16.05 -18.74
CA GLN A 116 10.33 -15.11 -19.72
C GLN A 116 10.43 -15.74 -21.12
N GLY A 117 10.85 -17.01 -21.22
CA GLY A 117 10.93 -17.74 -22.49
C GLY A 117 9.56 -18.00 -23.16
N LEU A 118 8.48 -18.04 -22.37
CA LEU A 118 7.10 -18.06 -22.87
C LEU A 118 6.54 -16.68 -23.21
N GLY A 119 7.22 -15.59 -22.82
CA GLY A 119 6.68 -14.22 -22.89
C GLY A 119 5.56 -13.93 -21.88
N ALA A 120 5.35 -14.81 -20.90
CA ALA A 120 4.17 -14.84 -20.03
C ALA A 120 4.22 -13.85 -18.84
N MET A 121 5.28 -13.04 -18.73
CA MET A 121 5.57 -12.22 -17.53
C MET A 121 4.46 -11.21 -17.18
N ASP A 122 3.82 -10.63 -18.19
CA ASP A 122 2.78 -9.61 -18.02
C ASP A 122 1.34 -10.19 -18.02
N ASP A 123 1.21 -11.53 -18.11
CA ASP A 123 -0.06 -12.28 -18.02
C ASP A 123 -0.26 -12.96 -16.64
N ILE A 124 0.66 -12.77 -15.69
CA ILE A 124 0.66 -13.43 -14.37
C ILE A 124 -0.46 -12.86 -13.49
N ILE A 125 -1.56 -13.60 -13.29
CA ILE A 125 -2.68 -13.19 -12.44
C ILE A 125 -2.47 -13.62 -10.98
N ILE A 126 -1.92 -14.83 -10.75
CA ILE A 126 -1.67 -15.33 -9.39
C ILE A 126 -0.25 -15.90 -9.29
N MET A 127 0.43 -15.57 -8.20
CA MET A 127 1.65 -16.25 -7.75
C MET A 127 1.38 -16.93 -6.40
N GLN A 128 1.68 -18.21 -6.26
CA GLN A 128 1.54 -18.95 -5.00
C GLN A 128 2.81 -19.75 -4.70
N ARG A 129 3.14 -19.87 -3.41
CA ARG A 129 4.27 -20.65 -2.89
C ARG A 129 3.77 -21.62 -1.84
N THR A 130 4.01 -22.91 -2.04
CA THR A 130 3.62 -23.99 -1.13
C THR A 130 4.73 -25.03 -1.16
N TYR A 131 5.73 -24.85 -0.29
CA TYR A 131 7.03 -25.52 -0.37
C TYR A 131 6.93 -27.04 -0.60
N PRO A 132 7.67 -27.62 -1.56
CA PRO A 132 8.70 -27.00 -2.42
C PRO A 132 8.19 -26.34 -3.71
N VAL A 133 6.87 -26.26 -3.91
CA VAL A 133 6.27 -25.85 -5.19
C VAL A 133 5.99 -24.35 -5.26
N PHE A 134 6.37 -23.73 -6.37
CA PHE A 134 5.90 -22.43 -6.83
C PHE A 134 4.85 -22.63 -7.93
N THR A 135 3.78 -21.85 -7.91
CA THR A 135 2.68 -21.90 -8.87
C THR A 135 2.43 -20.50 -9.44
N VAL A 136 2.30 -20.41 -10.76
CA VAL A 136 1.89 -19.21 -11.49
C VAL A 136 0.63 -19.55 -12.29
N THR A 137 -0.43 -18.78 -12.08
CA THR A 137 -1.66 -18.86 -12.89
C THR A 137 -1.74 -17.65 -13.81
N LEU A 138 -1.83 -17.95 -15.11
CA LEU A 138 -2.08 -17.02 -16.20
C LEU A 138 -3.58 -17.01 -16.52
N SER A 139 -4.00 -16.15 -17.46
CA SER A 139 -5.38 -16.07 -17.96
C SER A 139 -5.97 -17.38 -18.52
N THR A 140 -5.13 -18.29 -19.03
CA THR A 140 -5.54 -19.52 -19.77
C THR A 140 -4.84 -20.79 -19.30
N SER A 141 -3.92 -20.71 -18.34
CA SER A 141 -3.09 -21.84 -17.93
C SER A 141 -2.52 -21.66 -16.52
N THR A 142 -2.13 -22.76 -15.89
CA THR A 142 -1.35 -22.77 -14.64
C THR A 142 -0.05 -23.53 -14.86
N ILE A 143 1.03 -22.97 -14.32
CA ILE A 143 2.40 -23.46 -14.47
C ILE A 143 2.95 -23.66 -13.06
N THR A 144 3.52 -24.84 -12.78
CA THR A 144 4.11 -25.16 -11.48
C THR A 144 5.58 -25.52 -11.63
N PHE A 145 6.41 -25.04 -10.72
CA PHE A 145 7.83 -25.39 -10.59
C PHE A 145 8.11 -25.99 -9.21
N ASP A 146 8.74 -27.16 -9.18
CA ASP A 146 9.18 -27.82 -7.95
C ASP A 146 10.67 -27.51 -7.69
N ASP A 147 10.96 -26.78 -6.62
CA ASP A 147 12.30 -26.23 -6.33
C ASP A 147 13.29 -27.29 -5.80
N GLN A 148 12.84 -28.52 -5.49
CA GLN A 148 13.71 -29.63 -5.08
C GLN A 148 14.17 -30.48 -6.27
N SER A 149 13.30 -30.70 -7.26
CA SER A 149 13.56 -31.53 -8.44
C SER A 149 13.92 -30.74 -9.70
N GLY A 150 13.57 -29.45 -9.74
CA GLY A 150 13.64 -28.61 -10.93
C GLY A 150 12.53 -28.90 -11.96
N GLU A 151 11.52 -29.71 -11.62
CA GLU A 151 10.46 -30.09 -12.54
C GLU A 151 9.50 -28.92 -12.82
N ILE A 152 9.25 -28.64 -14.10
CA ILE A 152 8.23 -27.67 -14.55
C ILE A 152 7.06 -28.45 -15.18
N LYS A 153 5.84 -28.15 -14.73
CA LYS A 153 4.59 -28.63 -15.34
C LYS A 153 3.78 -27.46 -15.87
N TYR A 154 3.17 -27.63 -17.02
CA TYR A 154 2.31 -26.66 -17.70
C TYR A 154 0.94 -27.29 -17.96
N VAL A 155 -0.13 -26.63 -17.53
CA VAL A 155 -1.51 -27.13 -17.60
C VAL A 155 -2.41 -26.05 -18.18
N ILE A 156 -3.08 -26.32 -19.30
CA ILE A 156 -4.14 -25.46 -19.85
C ILE A 156 -5.36 -25.52 -18.92
N ALA A 157 -6.05 -24.39 -18.73
CA ALA A 157 -7.36 -24.39 -18.07
C ALA A 157 -8.43 -24.94 -19.03
N ASP A 158 -9.20 -25.93 -18.59
CA ASP A 158 -10.31 -26.49 -19.38
C ASP A 158 -11.34 -25.41 -19.73
N SER A 159 -11.79 -25.40 -21.00
CA SER A 159 -12.63 -24.37 -21.62
C SER A 159 -14.10 -24.75 -21.76
#